data_AF-A0A419E6D7-F1
#
_entry.id   AF-A0A419E6D7-F1
#
_cell.length_a   1.000
_cell.length_b   1.000
_cell.length_c   1.000
_cell.angle_alpha   90.00
_cell.angle_beta   90.00
_cell.angle_gamma   90.00
#
_symmetry.space_group_name_H-M   'P 1'
#
loop_
_entity.id
_entity.type
_entity.pdbx_description
1 polymer ?
#
loop_
_entity_poly.entity_id
_entity_poly.type
_entity_poly.pdbx_seq_one_letter_code
_entity_poly.pdbx_strand_id
1 'polypeptide(L)'
;MAKYRSYEKQPPARSKEPHPVWRGIGCLIMLIVPALSLGISVILIQIAPSLGIQLPEGLLGRPVMPELLFKVPGLVGILNWIQSLDNLYAILVGMLTITILLAGLIALIYAFIYRLVGPPRFSGIDAPPPNIKVRKYKR
;
A
#
# COMPACT_ATOMS: atom_id res chain seq x y z
N MET A 1 -1.54 -43.12 -26.70
CA MET A 1 -2.99 -42.82 -26.62
C MET A 1 -3.24 -41.32 -26.84
N ALA A 2 -3.27 -40.84 -28.09
CA ALA A 2 -3.38 -39.40 -28.40
C ALA A 2 -4.43 -39.07 -29.49
N LYS A 3 -5.25 -40.05 -29.90
CA LYS A 3 -6.08 -39.96 -31.11
C LYS A 3 -7.43 -39.22 -30.93
N TYR A 4 -7.80 -38.84 -29.70
CA TYR A 4 -9.12 -38.26 -29.39
C TYR A 4 -9.08 -36.83 -28.83
N ARG A 5 -7.95 -36.13 -28.93
CA ARG A 5 -7.79 -34.78 -28.37
C ARG A 5 -8.45 -33.66 -29.19
N SER A 6 -8.92 -33.98 -30.39
CA SER A 6 -9.51 -33.04 -31.35
C SER A 6 -10.90 -32.52 -30.94
N TYR A 7 -11.55 -33.13 -29.96
CA TYR A 7 -12.86 -32.71 -29.42
C TYR A 7 -12.79 -32.10 -28.02
N GLU A 8 -11.59 -31.93 -27.47
CA GLU A 8 -11.40 -31.32 -26.16
C GLU A 8 -11.62 -29.80 -26.28
N LYS A 9 -12.82 -29.34 -25.90
CA LYS A 9 -13.13 -27.90 -25.81
C LYS A 9 -12.11 -27.26 -24.87
N GLN A 10 -11.30 -26.36 -25.39
CA GLN A 10 -10.44 -25.54 -24.54
C GLN A 10 -11.34 -24.78 -23.56
N PRO A 11 -11.08 -24.85 -22.24
CA PRO A 11 -11.85 -24.09 -21.29
C PRO A 11 -11.72 -22.60 -21.64
N PRO A 12 -12.79 -21.79 -21.46
CA PRO A 12 -12.71 -20.36 -21.69
C PRO A 12 -11.55 -19.78 -20.88
N ALA A 13 -10.74 -18.95 -21.52
CA ALA A 13 -9.62 -18.29 -20.85
C ALA A 13 -10.18 -17.52 -19.65
N ARG A 14 -9.77 -17.90 -18.43
CA ARG A 14 -10.14 -17.14 -17.22
C ARG A 14 -9.65 -15.70 -17.42
N SER A 15 -10.53 -14.73 -17.19
CA SER A 15 -10.13 -13.33 -17.19
C SER A 15 -9.04 -13.17 -16.14
N LYS A 16 -7.87 -12.69 -16.57
CA LYS A 16 -6.74 -12.40 -15.68
C LYS A 16 -6.93 -11.08 -14.95
N GLU A 17 -8.00 -10.36 -15.26
CA GLU A 17 -8.25 -9.03 -14.73
C GLU A 17 -8.94 -9.10 -13.37
N PRO A 18 -8.48 -8.31 -12.39
CA PRO A 18 -9.21 -8.11 -11.14
C PRO A 18 -10.60 -7.57 -11.44
N HIS A 19 -11.61 -8.13 -10.76
CA HIS A 19 -12.98 -7.69 -10.92
C HIS A 19 -13.12 -6.18 -10.61
N PRO A 20 -13.85 -5.40 -11.44
CA PRO A 20 -13.81 -3.93 -11.43
C PRO A 20 -14.12 -3.30 -10.06
N VAL A 21 -15.01 -3.91 -9.27
CA VAL A 21 -15.31 -3.48 -7.88
C VAL A 21 -14.06 -3.47 -6.99
N TRP A 22 -13.18 -4.46 -7.12
CA TRP A 22 -11.94 -4.55 -6.34
C TRP A 22 -10.93 -3.47 -6.71
N ARG A 23 -10.95 -3.00 -7.98
CA ARG A 23 -10.14 -1.86 -8.43
C ARG A 23 -10.63 -0.56 -7.80
N GLY A 24 -11.95 -0.39 -7.70
CA GLY A 24 -12.58 0.79 -7.07
C GLY A 24 -12.29 0.90 -5.58
N ILE A 25 -12.40 -0.21 -4.84
CA ILE A 25 -12.09 -0.24 -3.39
C ILE A 25 -10.62 0.12 -3.15
N GLY A 26 -9.70 -0.42 -3.95
CA GLY A 26 -8.27 -0.08 -3.84
C GLY A 26 -7.99 1.41 -4.05
N CYS A 27 -8.65 2.02 -5.05
CA CYS A 27 -8.54 3.46 -5.30
C CYS A 27 -9.04 4.30 -4.11
N LEU A 28 -10.17 3.93 -3.54
CA LEU A 28 -10.74 4.61 -2.38
C LEU A 28 -9.83 4.47 -1.15
N ILE A 29 -9.27 3.29 -0.90
CA ILE A 29 -8.31 3.05 0.19
C ILE A 29 -7.05 3.92 0.00
N MET A 30 -6.56 4.06 -1.24
CA MET A 30 -5.40 4.89 -1.56
C MET A 30 -5.59 6.37 -1.19
N LEU A 31 -6.82 6.86 -1.17
CA LEU A 31 -7.15 8.23 -0.78
C LEU A 31 -7.44 8.34 0.72
N ILE A 32 -8.26 7.43 1.25
CA ILE A 32 -8.70 7.48 2.66
C ILE A 32 -7.56 7.20 3.64
N VAL A 33 -6.68 6.24 3.33
CA VAL A 33 -5.60 5.85 4.26
C VAL A 33 -4.63 7.01 4.53
N PRO A 34 -4.06 7.71 3.52
CA PRO A 34 -3.21 8.86 3.77
C PRO A 34 -3.93 10.00 4.51
N ALA A 35 -5.21 10.25 4.20
CA ALA A 35 -6.00 11.29 4.85
C ALA A 35 -6.21 11.00 6.34
N LEU A 36 -6.60 9.77 6.69
CA LEU A 36 -6.71 9.33 8.09
C LEU A 36 -5.35 9.37 8.78
N SER A 37 -4.31 8.93 8.08
CA SER A 37 -2.95 8.89 8.61
C SER A 37 -2.42 10.27 8.98
N LEU A 38 -2.76 11.32 8.22
CA LEU A 38 -2.44 12.69 8.58
C LEU A 38 -3.09 13.09 9.91
N GLY A 39 -4.39 12.84 10.05
CA GLY A 39 -5.13 13.19 11.27
C GLY A 39 -4.59 12.47 12.50
N ILE A 40 -4.32 11.16 12.38
CA ILE A 40 -3.75 10.36 13.47
C ILE A 40 -2.35 10.87 13.81
N SER A 41 -1.52 11.21 12.82
CA SER A 41 -0.16 11.71 13.08
C SER A 41 -0.17 13.01 13.88
N VAL A 42 -1.07 13.94 13.57
CA VAL A 42 -1.18 15.22 14.30
C VAL A 42 -1.55 14.97 15.76
N ILE A 43 -2.56 14.12 15.99
CA ILE A 43 -3.01 13.75 17.35
C ILE A 43 -1.89 13.04 18.12
N LEU A 44 -1.18 12.11 17.47
CA LEU A 44 -0.12 11.33 18.09
C LEU A 44 1.02 12.23 18.58
N ILE A 45 1.43 13.23 17.80
CA ILE A 45 2.50 14.17 18.19
C ILE A 45 2.08 15.03 19.38
N GLN A 46 0.81 15.40 19.47
CA GLN A 46 0.28 16.16 20.61
C GLN A 46 0.23 15.33 21.89
N ILE A 47 -0.06 14.02 21.78
CA ILE A 47 -0.19 13.11 22.93
C ILE A 47 1.16 12.46 23.30
N ALA A 48 2.13 12.39 22.39
CA ALA A 48 3.42 11.76 22.63
C ALA A 48 4.14 12.26 23.91
N PRO A 49 4.18 13.58 24.22
CA PRO A 49 4.79 14.07 25.45
C PRO A 49 4.10 13.57 26.71
N SER A 50 2.77 13.41 26.71
CA SER A 50 2.03 12.92 27.88
C SER A 50 2.18 11.41 28.10
N LEU A 51 2.51 10.66 27.04
CA LEU A 51 2.85 9.24 27.10
C LEU A 51 4.33 8.98 27.46
N GLY A 52 5.13 10.04 27.66
CA GLY A 52 6.57 9.91 27.93
C GLY A 52 7.41 9.55 26.69
N ILE A 53 6.84 9.66 25.49
CA ILE A 53 7.56 9.41 24.23
C ILE A 53 8.28 10.69 23.84
N GLN A 54 9.61 10.70 23.99
CA GLN A 54 10.45 11.82 23.58
C GLN A 54 10.68 11.74 22.07
N LEU A 55 10.18 12.73 21.34
CA LEU A 55 10.44 12.89 19.92
C LEU A 55 11.82 13.53 19.74
N PRO A 56 12.62 13.05 18.77
CA PRO A 56 13.91 13.67 18.46
C PRO A 56 13.73 15.15 18.07
N GLU A 57 14.56 16.02 18.64
CA GLU A 57 14.46 17.47 18.47
C GLU A 57 14.52 17.91 17.00
N GLY A 58 15.25 17.18 16.15
CA GLY A 58 15.33 17.47 14.71
C GLY A 58 14.02 17.27 13.93
N LEU A 59 13.04 16.57 14.50
CA LEU A 59 11.69 16.43 13.90
C LEU A 59 10.73 17.50 14.42
N LEU A 60 11.05 18.12 15.55
CA LEU A 60 10.26 19.15 16.20
C LEU A 60 10.70 20.55 15.73
N GLY A 61 9.78 21.50 15.78
CA GLY A 61 10.04 22.88 15.38
C GLY A 61 9.73 23.16 13.90
N ARG A 62 10.36 24.20 13.36
CA ARG A 62 10.05 24.76 12.04
C ARG A 62 10.96 24.20 10.95
N PRO A 63 10.46 24.01 9.72
CA PRO A 63 11.26 23.48 8.64
C PRO A 63 12.30 24.52 8.17
N VAL A 64 13.58 24.21 8.38
CA VAL A 64 14.70 25.00 7.87
C VAL A 64 14.85 24.73 6.36
N MET A 65 14.75 25.77 5.54
CA MET A 65 14.91 25.67 4.08
C MET A 65 16.15 26.42 3.61
N PRO A 66 16.86 25.91 2.58
CA PRO A 66 18.03 26.59 2.03
C PRO A 66 17.67 27.92 1.37
N GLU A 67 18.52 28.92 1.55
CA GLU A 67 18.34 30.29 1.03
C GLU A 67 18.19 30.35 -0.50
N LEU A 68 18.74 29.35 -1.21
CA LEU A 68 18.63 29.22 -2.66
C LEU A 68 17.16 29.16 -3.14
N LEU A 69 16.27 28.55 -2.36
CA LEU A 69 14.85 28.45 -2.73
C LEU A 69 14.11 29.79 -2.62
N PHE A 70 14.59 30.71 -1.77
CA PHE A 70 14.01 32.04 -1.60
C PHE A 70 14.40 33.02 -2.70
N LYS A 71 15.41 32.69 -3.52
CA LYS A 71 15.85 33.52 -4.64
C LYS A 71 14.93 33.43 -5.86
N VAL A 72 13.99 32.47 -5.90
CA VAL A 72 13.06 32.30 -7.02
C VAL A 72 11.82 33.17 -6.78
N PRO A 73 11.64 34.28 -7.52
CA PRO A 73 10.47 35.14 -7.39
C PRO A 73 9.22 34.36 -7.79
N GLY A 74 8.27 34.22 -6.86
CA GLY A 74 7.04 33.43 -7.03
C GLY A 74 6.89 32.28 -6.04
N LEU A 75 8.00 31.68 -5.58
CA LEU A 75 7.96 30.59 -4.59
C LEU A 75 7.89 31.09 -3.14
N VAL A 76 8.35 32.30 -2.89
CA VAL A 76 8.51 32.89 -1.54
C VAL A 76 7.22 32.85 -0.72
N GLY A 77 6.06 33.13 -1.33
CA GLY A 77 4.78 33.11 -0.61
C GLY A 77 4.40 31.72 -0.09
N ILE A 78 4.60 30.69 -0.93
CA ILE A 78 4.32 29.29 -0.57
C ILE A 78 5.34 28.80 0.47
N LEU A 79 6.62 29.15 0.31
CA LEU A 79 7.66 28.78 1.24
C LEU A 79 7.45 29.37 2.63
N ASN A 80 7.07 30.65 2.72
CA ASN A 80 6.75 31.29 3.99
C ASN A 80 5.55 30.62 4.68
N TRP A 81 4.52 30.23 3.92
CA TRP A 81 3.40 29.47 4.46
C TRP A 81 3.84 28.12 5.01
N ILE A 82 4.66 27.36 4.27
CA ILE A 82 5.18 26.06 4.72
C ILE A 82 6.05 26.23 5.98
N GLN A 83 6.87 27.28 6.06
CA GLN A 83 7.69 27.57 7.23
C GLN A 83 6.90 27.97 8.48
N SER A 84 5.67 28.45 8.32
CA SER A 84 4.79 28.77 9.44
C SER A 84 4.18 27.53 10.12
N LEU A 85 4.28 26.36 9.49
CA LEU A 85 3.73 25.11 10.02
C LEU A 85 4.67 24.53 11.08
N ASP A 86 4.18 24.43 12.31
CA ASP A 86 4.92 23.81 13.41
C ASP A 86 4.95 22.29 13.29
N ASN A 87 6.11 21.69 13.59
CA ASN A 87 6.32 20.23 13.64
C ASN A 87 6.02 19.49 12.32
N LEU A 88 6.20 20.17 11.18
CA LEU A 88 5.91 19.62 9.86
C LEU A 88 6.67 18.31 9.58
N TYR A 89 7.95 18.22 9.96
CA TYR A 89 8.74 17.00 9.78
C TYR A 89 8.21 15.83 10.61
N ALA A 90 7.89 16.06 11.89
CA ALA A 90 7.27 15.05 12.74
C ALA A 90 5.93 14.56 12.14
N ILE A 91 5.08 15.48 11.66
CA ILE A 91 3.78 15.14 11.05
C ILE A 91 3.97 14.31 9.77
N LEU A 92 4.92 14.67 8.90
CA LEU A 92 5.16 13.92 7.67
C LEU A 92 5.72 12.52 7.94
N VAL A 93 6.68 12.40 8.87
CA VAL A 93 7.25 11.09 9.26
C VAL A 93 6.18 10.24 9.94
N GLY A 94 5.41 10.82 10.86
CA GLY A 94 4.31 10.13 11.53
C GLY A 94 3.23 9.69 10.55
N MET A 95 2.83 10.55 9.61
CA MET A 95 1.92 10.19 8.52
C MET A 95 2.47 9.03 7.69
N LEU A 96 3.73 9.08 7.27
CA LEU A 96 4.29 8.03 6.43
C LEU A 96 4.34 6.68 7.19
N THR A 97 4.77 6.70 8.44
CA THR A 97 4.82 5.50 9.29
C THR A 97 3.43 4.92 9.54
N ILE A 98 2.45 5.74 9.93
CA ILE A 98 1.06 5.30 10.16
C ILE A 98 0.42 4.79 8.86
N THR A 99 0.70 5.42 7.72
CA THR A 99 0.21 4.98 6.40
C THR A 99 0.70 3.57 6.07
N ILE A 100 2.00 3.31 6.26
CA ILE A 100 2.58 1.98 6.03
C ILE A 100 1.98 0.95 6.99
N LEU A 101 1.82 1.30 8.27
CA LEU A 101 1.24 0.40 9.27
C LEU A 101 -0.22 0.08 8.96
N LEU A 102 -1.03 1.09 8.62
CA LEU A 102 -2.46 0.91 8.32
C LEU A 102 -2.66 0.16 7.02
N ALA A 103 -1.91 0.49 5.96
CA ALA A 103 -1.95 -0.24 4.70
C ALA A 103 -1.50 -1.71 4.87
N GLY A 104 -0.44 -1.93 5.66
CA GLY A 104 0.04 -3.27 6.01
C GLY A 104 -1.01 -4.07 6.80
N LEU A 105 -1.66 -3.45 7.78
CA LEU A 105 -2.74 -4.06 8.55
C LEU A 105 -3.93 -4.45 7.65
N ILE A 106 -4.37 -3.55 6.78
CA ILE A 106 -5.45 -3.82 5.80
C ILE A 106 -5.06 -4.98 4.89
N ALA A 107 -3.80 -5.02 4.41
CA ALA A 107 -3.32 -6.11 3.57
C ALA A 107 -3.30 -7.46 4.30
N LEU A 108 -2.92 -7.48 5.58
CA LEU A 108 -2.98 -8.69 6.41
C LEU A 108 -4.41 -9.18 6.62
N ILE A 109 -5.33 -8.26 6.97
CA ILE A 109 -6.76 -8.58 7.11
C ILE A 109 -7.32 -9.13 5.80
N TYR A 110 -7.00 -8.48 4.68
CA TYR A 110 -7.43 -8.93 3.35
C TYR A 110 -6.91 -10.33 3.03
N ALA A 111 -5.62 -10.60 3.25
CA ALA A 111 -5.04 -11.92 3.03
C ALA A 111 -5.70 -13.00 3.91
N PHE A 112 -6.05 -12.66 5.14
CA PHE A 112 -6.74 -13.56 6.06
C PHE A 112 -8.17 -13.87 5.58
N ILE A 113 -8.94 -12.84 5.19
CA ILE A 113 -10.29 -13.02 4.63
C ILE A 113 -10.23 -13.86 3.34
N TYR A 114 -9.29 -13.55 2.46
CA TYR A 114 -9.10 -14.29 1.21
C TYR A 114 -8.73 -15.75 1.46
N ARG A 115 -8.00 -16.05 2.53
CA ARG A 115 -7.70 -17.44 2.92
C ARG A 115 -8.93 -18.20 3.42
N LEU A 116 -9.85 -17.53 4.10
CA LEU A 116 -11.06 -18.16 4.66
C LEU A 116 -12.19 -18.32 3.64
N VAL A 117 -12.41 -17.29 2.81
CA VAL A 117 -13.58 -17.19 1.91
C VAL A 117 -13.18 -17.37 0.43
N GLY A 118 -11.89 -17.40 0.13
CA GLY A 118 -11.39 -17.50 -1.23
C GLY A 118 -11.75 -18.83 -1.91
N PRO A 119 -11.99 -18.82 -3.23
CA PRO A 119 -12.30 -20.04 -3.96
C PRO A 119 -11.14 -21.04 -3.90
N PRO A 120 -11.42 -22.35 -3.91
CA PRO A 120 -10.38 -23.36 -3.93
C PRO A 120 -9.53 -23.23 -5.21
N ARG A 121 -8.22 -23.54 -5.09
CA ARG A 121 -7.26 -23.40 -6.21
C ARG A 121 -7.64 -24.26 -7.42
N PHE A 122 -8.25 -25.41 -7.19
CA PHE A 122 -8.71 -26.34 -8.21
C PHE A 122 -10.23 -26.37 -8.18
N SER A 123 -10.84 -26.30 -9.36
CA SER A 123 -12.27 -26.59 -9.49
C SER A 123 -12.49 -28.11 -9.41
N GLY A 124 -13.72 -28.56 -9.17
CA GLY A 124 -14.03 -30.00 -9.03
C GLY A 124 -13.72 -30.86 -10.27
N ILE A 125 -13.41 -30.23 -11.40
CA ILE A 125 -13.01 -30.87 -12.66
C ILE A 125 -11.51 -30.78 -12.96
N ASP A 126 -10.75 -30.00 -12.17
CA ASP A 126 -9.32 -29.80 -12.36
C ASP A 126 -8.53 -30.85 -11.58
N ALA A 127 -7.80 -31.73 -12.28
CA ALA A 127 -6.83 -32.61 -11.64
C ALA A 127 -5.61 -31.79 -11.16
N PRO A 128 -5.10 -32.02 -9.93
CA PRO A 128 -3.91 -31.33 -9.46
C PRO A 128 -2.72 -31.66 -10.38
N PRO A 129 -1.78 -30.72 -10.60
CA PRO A 129 -0.62 -30.95 -11.44
C PRO A 129 0.18 -32.13 -10.88
N PRO A 130 0.61 -33.07 -11.73
CA PRO A 130 1.34 -34.23 -11.27
C PRO A 130 2.69 -33.80 -10.71
N ASN A 131 3.00 -34.21 -9.48
CA ASN A 131 4.28 -33.94 -8.80
C ASN A 131 5.42 -34.78 -9.41
N ILE A 132 5.74 -34.56 -10.68
CA ILE A 132 6.79 -35.29 -11.39
C ILE A 132 7.99 -34.36 -11.58
N LYS A 133 9.12 -34.70 -10.96
CA LYS A 133 10.41 -34.06 -11.23
C LYS A 133 10.95 -34.56 -12.57
N VAL A 134 10.53 -33.95 -13.67
CA VAL A 134 11.06 -34.27 -15.02
C VAL A 134 12.41 -33.54 -15.24
N ARG A 135 13.43 -34.30 -15.64
CA ARG A 135 14.71 -33.73 -16.11
C ARG A 135 14.47 -32.98 -17.42
N LYS A 136 14.93 -31.73 -17.53
CA LYS A 136 14.87 -30.94 -18.77
C LYS A 136 15.61 -31.70 -19.88
N TYR A 137 14.89 -32.02 -20.96
CA TYR A 137 15.49 -32.61 -22.16
C TYR A 137 16.41 -31.58 -22.81
N LYS A 138 17.69 -31.90 -22.95
CA LYS A 138 18.68 -31.07 -23.65
C LYS A 138 18.74 -31.59 -25.09
N ARG A 139 18.39 -30.73 -26.05
CA ARG A 139 18.41 -31.04 -27.49
C ARG A 139 19.76 -30.68 -28.06
#